data_AF-A0A090T506-F1
#
_entry.id   AF-A0A090T506-F1
#
_cell.length_a   1.000
_cell.length_b   1.000
_cell.length_c   1.000
_cell.angle_alpha   90.00
_cell.angle_beta   90.00
_cell.angle_gamma   90.00
#
_symmetry.space_group_name_H-M   'P 1'
#
loop_
_entity.id
_entity.type
_entity.pdbx_description
1 polymer ?
#
loop_
_entity_poly.entity_id
_entity_poly.type
_entity_poly.pdbx_seq_one_letter_code
_entity_poly.pdbx_strand_id
1 'polypeptide(L)'
;MLYSSDVLMYDRETESLWAQIHGEAVAGALVGSKLKQIPMSLSRWSNWLQRYPDTQVLSTETGYRRDYERDPYAGYAEHPNVYFPVANQAPSQYHQKEMVMGVLFGDSAVAFPFSELEKQDEMSFEYVVGDQTYTIHWDSHNQSAWITSKDGETLASTLLFWFAWYAFYPDTQIFGAS
;
A
#
# COMPACT_ATOMS: atom_id res chain seq x y z
N MET A 1 -3.82 -19.75 -2.95
CA MET A 1 -2.37 -19.89 -3.13
C MET A 1 -1.71 -18.64 -2.58
N LEU A 2 -0.62 -18.80 -1.82
CA LEU A 2 0.16 -17.70 -1.26
C LEU A 2 1.54 -17.69 -1.89
N TYR A 3 2.08 -16.50 -2.17
CA TYR A 3 3.47 -16.25 -2.50
C TYR A 3 4.01 -15.22 -1.51
N SER A 4 5.03 -15.57 -0.73
CA SER A 4 5.60 -14.69 0.31
C SER A 4 4.58 -14.14 1.32
N SER A 5 3.67 -14.99 1.81
CA SER A 5 2.53 -14.62 2.67
C SER A 5 1.48 -13.71 2.04
N ASP A 6 1.55 -13.50 0.73
CA ASP A 6 0.62 -12.65 0.01
C ASP A 6 -0.22 -13.44 -1.00
N VAL A 7 -1.48 -13.03 -1.19
CA VAL A 7 -2.42 -13.76 -2.05
C VAL A 7 -2.07 -13.50 -3.52
N LEU A 8 -2.02 -14.58 -4.30
CA LEU A 8 -1.96 -14.46 -5.76
C LEU A 8 -3.36 -14.16 -6.33
N MET A 9 -3.46 -13.10 -7.11
CA MET A 9 -4.68 -12.72 -7.82
C MET A 9 -4.83 -13.59 -9.07
N TYR A 10 -5.99 -14.24 -9.23
CA TYR A 10 -6.29 -15.06 -10.41
C TYR A 10 -7.04 -14.23 -11.45
N ASP A 11 -6.45 -14.10 -12.63
CA ASP A 11 -7.08 -13.53 -13.82
C ASP A 11 -7.88 -14.62 -14.54
N ARG A 12 -9.20 -14.43 -14.63
CA ARG A 12 -10.11 -15.42 -15.26
C ARG A 12 -10.07 -15.38 -16.78
N GLU A 13 -9.64 -14.28 -17.39
CA GLU A 13 -9.60 -14.14 -18.85
C GLU A 13 -8.36 -14.82 -19.43
N THR A 14 -7.21 -14.64 -18.77
CA THR A 14 -5.93 -15.18 -19.25
C THR A 14 -5.43 -16.39 -18.46
N GLU A 15 -6.15 -16.78 -17.41
CA GLU A 15 -5.78 -17.85 -16.47
C GLU A 15 -4.42 -17.61 -15.79
N SER A 16 -3.99 -16.33 -15.70
CA SER A 16 -2.70 -15.95 -15.10
C SER A 16 -2.82 -15.71 -13.59
N LEU A 17 -1.73 -16.00 -12.86
CA LEU A 17 -1.59 -15.69 -11.44
C LEU A 17 -0.67 -14.50 -11.24
N TRP A 18 -1.14 -13.49 -10.51
CA TRP A 18 -0.46 -12.22 -10.31
C TRP A 18 -0.02 -12.03 -8.86
N ALA A 19 1.26 -11.72 -8.65
CA ALA A 19 1.80 -11.28 -7.37
C ALA A 19 1.45 -9.81 -7.16
N GLN A 20 0.44 -9.52 -6.33
CA GLN A 20 -0.20 -8.20 -6.27
C GLN A 20 0.74 -7.06 -5.85
N ILE A 21 1.64 -7.27 -4.89
CA ILE A 21 2.59 -6.23 -4.46
C ILE A 21 3.62 -5.89 -5.54
N HIS A 22 4.02 -6.86 -6.36
CA HIS A 22 4.95 -6.63 -7.48
C HIS A 22 4.22 -6.22 -8.78
N GLY A 23 2.90 -6.45 -8.84
CA GLY A 23 2.12 -6.29 -10.07
C GLY A 23 2.58 -7.20 -11.20
N GLU A 24 3.23 -8.34 -10.92
CA GLU A 24 3.81 -9.22 -11.95
C GLU A 24 3.07 -10.56 -12.04
N ALA A 25 2.83 -11.01 -13.27
CA ALA A 25 2.31 -12.35 -13.52
C ALA A 25 3.41 -13.39 -13.30
N VAL A 26 3.20 -14.28 -12.35
CA VAL A 26 4.17 -15.33 -11.95
C VAL A 26 3.82 -16.71 -12.52
N ALA A 27 2.60 -16.89 -13.03
CA ALA A 27 2.17 -18.10 -13.74
C ALA A 27 1.08 -17.78 -14.78
N GLY A 28 0.90 -18.68 -15.75
CA GLY A 28 -0.13 -18.59 -16.79
C GLY A 28 0.34 -17.91 -18.07
N ALA A 29 -0.60 -17.46 -18.90
CA ALA A 29 -0.30 -16.95 -20.24
C ALA A 29 0.52 -15.65 -20.25
N LEU A 30 0.44 -14.86 -19.19
CA LEU A 30 1.06 -13.54 -19.10
C LEU A 30 2.36 -13.50 -18.29
N VAL A 31 2.98 -14.63 -17.96
CA VAL A 31 4.21 -14.70 -17.14
C VAL A 31 5.25 -13.65 -17.54
N GLY A 32 5.77 -12.91 -16.55
CA GLY A 32 6.74 -11.82 -16.73
C GLY A 32 6.12 -10.47 -17.11
N SER A 33 4.82 -10.41 -17.39
CA SER A 33 4.11 -9.14 -17.62
C SER A 33 3.95 -8.37 -16.32
N LYS A 34 4.07 -7.03 -16.41
CA LYS A 34 3.92 -6.11 -15.29
C LYS A 34 2.69 -5.22 -15.45
N LEU A 35 1.94 -5.05 -14.37
CA LEU A 35 0.81 -4.12 -14.27
C LEU A 35 1.33 -2.70 -14.08
N LYS A 36 0.66 -1.74 -14.73
CA LYS A 36 0.86 -0.33 -14.43
C LYS A 36 0.10 0.00 -13.15
N GLN A 37 0.82 0.41 -12.11
CA GLN A 37 0.19 0.91 -10.89
C GLN A 37 -0.48 2.27 -11.18
N ILE A 38 -1.67 2.46 -10.61
CA ILE A 38 -2.46 3.69 -10.73
C ILE A 38 -2.45 4.39 -9.37
N PRO A 39 -2.36 5.73 -9.31
CA PRO A 39 -2.48 6.47 -8.06
C PRO A 39 -3.74 6.11 -7.29
N MET A 40 -3.60 5.87 -6.00
CA MET A 40 -4.70 5.57 -5.08
C MET A 40 -4.53 6.37 -3.78
N SER A 41 -5.64 6.71 -3.16
CA SER A 41 -5.66 7.37 -1.85
C SER A 41 -6.58 6.63 -0.89
N LEU A 42 -6.13 6.50 0.36
CA LEU A 42 -6.96 6.01 1.44
C LEU A 42 -7.62 7.21 2.12
N SER A 43 -8.95 7.18 2.26
CA SER A 43 -9.71 8.27 2.88
C SER A 43 -10.88 7.70 3.67
N ARG A 44 -11.29 8.42 4.72
CA ARG A 44 -12.59 8.18 5.35
C ARG A 44 -13.70 8.46 4.35
N TRP A 45 -14.76 7.65 4.43
CA TRP A 45 -15.94 7.80 3.59
C TRP A 45 -16.58 9.19 3.70
N SER A 46 -16.68 9.73 4.92
CA SER A 46 -17.21 11.08 5.17
C SER A 46 -16.45 12.17 4.42
N ASN A 47 -15.13 12.04 4.32
CA ASN A 47 -14.27 13.05 3.68
C ASN A 47 -14.32 12.89 2.16
N TRP A 48 -14.38 11.65 1.69
CA TRP A 48 -14.59 11.35 0.27
C TRP A 48 -15.91 11.95 -0.22
N LEU A 49 -17.01 11.71 0.50
CA LEU A 49 -18.33 12.19 0.08
C LEU A 49 -18.47 13.71 0.17
N GLN A 50 -17.79 14.36 1.13
CA GLN A 50 -17.71 15.83 1.14
C GLN A 50 -17.02 16.39 -0.11
N ARG A 51 -16.00 15.69 -0.63
CA ARG A 51 -15.26 16.12 -1.83
C ARG A 51 -15.97 15.71 -3.13
N TYR A 52 -16.65 14.57 -3.13
CA TYR A 52 -17.29 13.96 -4.28
C TYR A 52 -18.74 13.57 -3.93
N PRO A 53 -19.65 14.55 -3.79
CA PRO A 53 -21.00 14.33 -3.27
C PRO A 53 -21.85 13.42 -4.15
N ASP A 54 -21.55 13.35 -5.45
CA ASP A 54 -22.28 12.52 -6.41
C ASP A 54 -21.72 11.09 -6.52
N THR A 55 -20.75 10.71 -5.67
CA THR A 55 -20.19 9.35 -5.67
C THR A 55 -21.28 8.32 -5.42
N GLN A 56 -21.36 7.32 -6.30
CA GLN A 56 -22.23 6.17 -6.12
C GLN A 56 -21.44 4.98 -5.57
N VAL A 57 -22.07 4.21 -4.67
CA VAL A 57 -21.55 2.94 -4.16
C VAL A 57 -22.47 1.80 -4.58
N LEU A 58 -21.92 0.59 -4.76
CA LEU A 58 -22.71 -0.58 -5.09
C LEU A 58 -23.66 -0.93 -3.93
N SER A 59 -24.90 -1.27 -4.27
CA SER A 59 -25.89 -1.72 -3.29
C SER A 59 -25.47 -3.05 -2.65
N THR A 60 -25.76 -3.21 -1.36
CA THR A 60 -25.64 -4.50 -0.66
C THR A 60 -26.81 -5.44 -0.95
N GLU A 61 -27.86 -4.96 -1.63
CA GLU A 61 -29.03 -5.72 -2.08
C GLU A 61 -28.72 -6.58 -3.32
N THR A 62 -27.80 -7.53 -3.15
CA THR A 62 -27.30 -8.39 -4.24
C THR A 62 -28.15 -9.64 -4.49
N GLY A 63 -29.15 -9.90 -3.64
CA GLY A 63 -29.89 -11.18 -3.60
C GLY A 63 -29.19 -12.30 -2.81
N TYR A 64 -28.02 -12.04 -2.23
CA TYR A 64 -27.27 -12.98 -1.38
C TYR A 64 -27.15 -12.45 0.05
N ARG A 65 -27.21 -13.35 1.04
CA ARG A 65 -26.97 -13.00 2.45
C ARG A 65 -25.51 -13.26 2.80
N ARG A 66 -24.71 -12.20 2.82
CA ARG A 66 -23.34 -12.23 3.35
C ARG A 66 -23.19 -11.10 4.35
N ASP A 67 -22.68 -11.44 5.52
CA ASP A 67 -22.34 -10.47 6.55
C ASP A 67 -20.97 -9.85 6.22
N TYR A 68 -21.00 -8.60 5.75
CA TYR A 68 -19.81 -7.80 5.47
C TYR A 68 -19.43 -6.88 6.65
N GLU A 69 -20.18 -6.89 7.75
CA GLU A 69 -19.86 -6.14 8.96
C GLU A 69 -18.87 -6.90 9.84
N ARG A 70 -18.82 -8.23 9.69
CA ARG A 70 -17.85 -9.07 10.37
C ARG A 70 -16.48 -8.98 9.72
N ASP A 71 -15.54 -8.32 10.40
CA ASP A 71 -14.12 -8.39 10.05
C ASP A 71 -13.59 -9.83 10.23
N PRO A 72 -13.22 -10.53 9.15
CA PRO A 72 -12.70 -11.89 9.25
C PRO A 72 -11.30 -11.96 9.90
N TYR A 73 -10.64 -10.81 10.09
CA TYR A 73 -9.28 -10.68 10.64
C TYR A 73 -9.23 -9.88 11.95
N ALA A 74 -10.37 -9.69 12.63
CA ALA A 74 -10.44 -8.93 13.88
C ALA A 74 -9.35 -9.38 14.87
N GLY A 75 -8.59 -8.41 15.41
CA GLY A 75 -7.47 -8.65 16.35
C GLY A 75 -6.15 -9.05 15.70
N TYR A 76 -6.09 -9.30 14.39
CA TYR A 76 -4.82 -9.62 13.72
C TYR A 76 -3.85 -8.45 13.75
N ALA A 77 -4.31 -7.22 13.52
CA ALA A 77 -3.43 -6.04 13.51
C ALA A 77 -2.63 -5.88 14.81
N GLU A 78 -3.20 -6.31 15.95
CA GLU A 78 -2.62 -6.18 17.29
C GLU A 78 -1.70 -7.35 17.67
N HIS A 79 -1.78 -8.48 16.96
CA HIS A 79 -0.93 -9.64 17.23
C HIS A 79 0.49 -9.45 16.66
N PRO A 80 1.58 -9.76 17.39
CA PRO A 80 2.94 -9.50 16.91
C PRO A 80 3.42 -10.44 15.79
N ASN A 81 2.76 -11.58 15.59
CA ASN A 81 3.19 -12.60 14.63
C ASN A 81 2.51 -12.45 13.26
N VAL A 82 3.25 -12.74 12.20
CA VAL A 82 2.70 -12.98 10.85
C VAL A 82 2.08 -14.39 10.82
N TYR A 83 0.91 -14.55 10.19
CA TYR A 83 0.28 -15.88 10.07
C TYR A 83 1.05 -16.85 9.16
N PHE A 84 1.83 -16.33 8.21
CA PHE A 84 2.56 -17.11 7.21
C PHE A 84 4.02 -16.61 7.08
N PRO A 85 4.98 -17.48 6.75
CA PRO A 85 6.37 -17.09 6.55
C PRO A 85 6.57 -16.24 5.29
N VAL A 86 7.23 -15.09 5.45
CA VAL A 86 7.63 -14.20 4.35
C VAL A 86 9.01 -14.57 3.79
N ALA A 87 9.23 -14.32 2.50
CA ALA A 87 10.50 -14.62 1.83
C ALA A 87 11.67 -13.81 2.39
N ASN A 88 11.45 -12.56 2.78
CA ASN A 88 12.43 -11.71 3.47
C ASN A 88 11.84 -11.23 4.79
N GLN A 89 12.58 -11.43 5.88
CA GLN A 89 12.19 -10.93 7.19
C GLN A 89 12.60 -9.47 7.35
N ALA A 90 11.62 -8.63 7.67
CA ALA A 90 11.87 -7.22 7.90
C ALA A 90 12.73 -7.00 9.16
N PRO A 91 13.70 -6.06 9.13
CA PRO A 91 14.48 -5.70 10.30
C PRO A 91 13.59 -5.25 11.46
N SER A 92 14.00 -5.55 12.69
CA SER A 92 13.24 -5.27 13.91
C SER A 92 13.22 -3.80 14.34
N GLN A 93 13.74 -2.89 13.50
CA GLN A 93 13.73 -1.45 13.75
C GLN A 93 12.31 -0.88 13.83
N TYR A 94 11.35 -1.51 13.15
CA TYR A 94 9.92 -1.21 13.25
C TYR A 94 9.13 -2.47 13.61
N HIS A 95 7.96 -2.29 14.20
CA HIS A 95 7.01 -3.37 14.39
C HIS A 95 6.67 -3.99 13.03
N GLN A 96 6.47 -5.31 12.96
CA GLN A 96 6.19 -5.98 11.67
C GLN A 96 4.97 -5.39 10.97
N LYS A 97 3.96 -4.97 11.75
CA LYS A 97 2.71 -4.35 11.28
C LYS A 97 2.72 -2.82 11.33
N GLU A 98 3.91 -2.22 11.37
CA GLU A 98 4.05 -0.79 11.08
C GLU A 98 3.45 -0.49 9.71
N MET A 99 2.58 0.50 9.62
CA MET A 99 2.07 0.95 8.32
C MET A 99 3.15 1.76 7.61
N VAL A 100 3.34 1.47 6.33
CA VAL A 100 4.28 2.22 5.48
C VAL A 100 3.58 2.65 4.20
N MET A 101 3.94 3.84 3.72
CA MET A 101 3.74 4.21 2.32
C MET A 101 4.99 3.79 1.54
N GLY A 102 4.85 2.80 0.68
CA GLY A 102 5.87 2.38 -0.26
C GLY A 102 5.75 3.13 -1.58
N VAL A 103 6.86 3.68 -2.07
CA VAL A 103 6.94 4.42 -3.34
C VAL A 103 8.09 3.88 -4.18
N LEU A 104 7.85 3.70 -5.47
CA LEU A 104 8.87 3.32 -6.45
C LEU A 104 9.29 4.55 -7.27
N PHE A 105 10.57 4.89 -7.22
CA PHE A 105 11.22 5.92 -8.02
C PHE A 105 12.14 5.25 -9.04
N GLY A 106 11.59 4.90 -10.21
CA GLY A 106 12.31 4.06 -11.18
C GLY A 106 12.61 2.69 -10.58
N ASP A 107 13.89 2.34 -10.50
CA ASP A 107 14.35 1.08 -9.89
C ASP A 107 14.57 1.17 -8.37
N SER A 108 14.42 2.36 -7.77
CA SER A 108 14.60 2.57 -6.33
C SER A 108 13.27 2.48 -5.57
N ALA A 109 13.25 1.70 -4.50
CA ALA A 109 12.12 1.64 -3.57
C ALA A 109 12.41 2.47 -2.31
N VAL A 110 11.42 3.26 -1.88
CA VAL A 110 11.46 4.01 -0.62
C VAL A 110 10.23 3.67 0.21
N ALA A 111 10.44 3.36 1.49
CA ALA A 111 9.40 3.20 2.49
C ALA A 111 9.34 4.46 3.37
N PHE A 112 8.14 4.97 3.58
CA PHE A 112 7.83 6.03 4.53
C PHE A 112 7.00 5.42 5.67
N PRO A 113 7.62 5.02 6.79
CA PRO A 113 6.89 4.53 7.95
C PRO A 113 5.99 5.62 8.54
N PHE A 114 4.77 5.26 8.90
CA PHE A 114 3.81 6.22 9.45
C PHE A 114 4.29 6.82 10.77
N SER A 115 5.01 6.05 11.58
CA SER A 115 5.66 6.55 12.79
C SER A 115 6.75 7.59 12.51
N GLU A 116 7.43 7.54 11.37
CA GLU A 116 8.39 8.58 10.96
C GLU A 116 7.67 9.80 10.38
N LEU A 117 6.60 9.59 9.60
CA LEU A 117 5.75 10.69 9.11
C LEU A 117 5.08 11.45 10.26
N GLU A 118 4.65 10.75 11.31
CA GLU A 118 4.09 11.36 12.52
C GLU A 118 5.15 12.16 13.28
N LYS A 119 6.39 11.65 13.38
CA LYS A 119 7.50 12.37 14.02
C LYS A 119 7.93 13.62 13.26
N GLN A 120 7.81 13.62 11.94
CA GLN A 120 8.10 14.79 11.11
C GLN A 120 7.21 15.99 11.47
N ASP A 121 6.00 15.75 12.02
CA ASP A 121 5.06 16.77 12.50
C ASP A 121 4.70 17.85 11.45
N GLU A 122 4.69 17.46 10.17
CA GLU A 122 4.33 18.31 9.04
C GLU A 122 3.24 17.64 8.21
N MET A 123 2.21 18.40 7.82
CA MET A 123 1.16 17.91 6.91
C MET A 123 1.71 17.61 5.51
N SER A 124 2.79 18.27 5.12
CA SER A 124 3.48 17.99 3.86
C SER A 124 4.90 18.54 3.87
N PHE A 125 5.85 17.83 3.27
CA PHE A 125 7.24 18.25 3.13
C PHE A 125 7.83 17.85 1.77
N GLU A 126 8.88 18.56 1.35
CA GLU A 126 9.60 18.23 0.11
C GLU A 126 10.49 17.00 0.30
N TYR A 127 10.49 16.11 -0.68
CA TYR A 127 11.36 14.95 -0.74
C TYR A 127 12.04 14.89 -2.10
N VAL A 128 13.37 14.82 -2.09
CA VAL A 128 14.20 14.88 -3.31
C VAL A 128 14.79 13.51 -3.59
N VAL A 129 14.61 13.03 -4.83
CA VAL A 129 15.22 11.79 -5.34
C VAL A 129 15.94 12.10 -6.63
N GLY A 130 17.27 12.04 -6.61
CA GLY A 130 18.10 12.51 -7.73
C GLY A 130 17.83 13.99 -8.01
N ASP A 131 17.43 14.32 -9.23
CA ASP A 131 17.11 15.68 -9.66
C ASP A 131 15.60 16.01 -9.62
N GLN A 132 14.77 15.10 -9.09
CA GLN A 132 13.32 15.27 -9.01
C GLN A 132 12.90 15.62 -7.58
N THR A 133 12.00 16.61 -7.47
CA THR A 133 11.37 17.02 -6.20
C THR A 133 9.93 16.57 -6.17
N TYR A 134 9.55 15.96 -5.05
CA TYR A 134 8.19 15.52 -4.75
C TYR A 134 7.71 16.17 -3.46
N THR A 135 6.39 16.17 -3.26
CA THR A 135 5.78 16.53 -1.99
C THR A 135 5.18 15.28 -1.36
N ILE A 136 5.64 14.94 -0.17
CA ILE A 136 5.03 13.92 0.67
C ILE A 136 3.94 14.59 1.48
N HIS A 137 2.77 13.96 1.56
CA HIS A 137 1.62 14.45 2.32
C HIS A 137 1.29 13.44 3.41
N TRP A 138 1.03 13.94 4.62
CA TRP A 138 0.67 13.14 5.79
C TRP A 138 -0.61 13.69 6.42
N ASP A 139 -1.55 12.78 6.66
CA ASP A 139 -2.79 13.06 7.37
C ASP A 139 -2.86 12.15 8.61
N SER A 140 -2.38 12.66 9.74
CA SER A 140 -2.33 11.94 11.01
C SER A 140 -3.72 11.53 11.51
N HIS A 141 -4.74 12.34 11.25
CA HIS A 141 -6.12 12.07 11.67
C HIS A 141 -6.74 10.89 10.92
N ASN A 142 -6.40 10.75 9.64
CA ASN A 142 -6.90 9.68 8.78
C ASN A 142 -5.93 8.51 8.63
N GLN A 143 -4.73 8.61 9.23
CA GLN A 143 -3.65 7.62 9.08
C GLN A 143 -3.44 7.29 7.60
N SER A 144 -3.20 8.34 6.81
CA SER A 144 -3.07 8.23 5.36
C SER A 144 -1.93 9.11 4.86
N ALA A 145 -1.23 8.61 3.85
CA ALA A 145 -0.14 9.31 3.20
C ALA A 145 -0.28 9.19 1.67
N TRP A 146 0.16 10.22 0.96
CA TRP A 146 0.28 10.19 -0.49
C TRP A 146 1.44 11.07 -0.95
N ILE A 147 1.80 10.96 -2.23
CA ILE A 147 2.90 11.70 -2.83
C ILE A 147 2.42 12.39 -4.11
N THR A 148 2.88 13.63 -4.33
CA THR A 148 2.62 14.38 -5.57
C THR A 148 3.93 14.83 -6.22
N SER A 149 3.92 14.95 -7.55
CA SER A 149 4.98 15.63 -8.29
C SER A 149 4.97 17.13 -8.00
N LYS A 150 6.01 17.83 -8.45
CA LYS A 150 6.08 19.30 -8.41
C LYS A 150 4.91 19.98 -9.15
N ASP A 151 4.36 19.32 -10.16
CA ASP A 151 3.21 19.81 -10.93
C ASP A 151 1.86 19.49 -10.25
N GLY A 152 1.88 18.83 -9.09
CA GLY A 152 0.69 18.47 -8.32
C GLY A 152 0.01 17.17 -8.75
N GLU A 153 0.62 16.39 -9.65
CA GLU A 153 0.09 15.09 -10.05
C GLU A 153 0.37 14.04 -8.97
N THR A 154 -0.65 13.30 -8.54
CA THR A 154 -0.47 12.21 -7.57
C THR A 154 0.30 11.05 -8.20
N LEU A 155 1.35 10.58 -7.52
CA LEU A 155 2.09 9.40 -7.93
C LEU A 155 1.42 8.11 -7.42
N ALA A 156 1.73 6.99 -8.07
CA ALA A 156 1.38 5.69 -7.56
C ALA A 156 2.20 5.37 -6.31
N SER A 157 1.51 4.97 -5.24
CA SER A 157 2.10 4.52 -3.97
C SER A 157 1.25 3.41 -3.38
N THR A 158 1.84 2.60 -2.51
CA THR A 158 1.15 1.48 -1.86
C THR A 158 1.17 1.69 -0.34
N LEU A 159 0.02 1.60 0.31
CA LEU A 159 -0.07 1.55 1.77
C LEU A 159 -0.19 0.08 2.21
N LEU A 160 0.75 -0.36 3.05
CA LEU A 160 0.80 -1.75 3.51
C LEU A 160 1.60 -1.88 4.80
N PHE A 161 1.53 -3.06 5.42
CA PHE A 161 2.39 -3.36 6.57
C PHE A 161 3.86 -3.53 6.16
N TRP A 162 4.76 -3.08 7.03
CA TRP A 162 6.20 -3.10 6.84
C TRP A 162 6.74 -4.48 6.47
N PHE A 163 6.29 -5.53 7.17
CA PHE A 163 6.72 -6.89 6.86
C PHE A 163 6.39 -7.31 5.42
N ALA A 164 5.24 -6.86 4.90
CA ALA A 164 4.80 -7.18 3.56
C ALA A 164 5.56 -6.35 2.53
N TRP A 165 5.80 -5.06 2.77
CA TRP A 165 6.62 -4.23 1.87
C TRP A 165 8.04 -4.78 1.76
N TYR A 166 8.68 -5.02 2.90
CA TYR A 166 10.06 -5.51 2.93
C TYR A 166 10.22 -6.90 2.31
N ALA A 167 9.18 -7.76 2.39
CA ALA A 167 9.21 -9.06 1.74
C ALA A 167 9.47 -8.97 0.23
N PHE A 168 8.98 -7.89 -0.43
CA PHE A 168 9.12 -7.66 -1.87
C PHE A 168 10.22 -6.67 -2.22
N TYR A 169 10.50 -5.70 -1.35
CA TYR A 169 11.52 -4.66 -1.56
C TYR A 169 12.54 -4.64 -0.39
N PRO A 170 13.39 -5.68 -0.25
CA PRO A 170 14.32 -5.78 0.87
C PRO A 170 15.43 -4.71 0.84
N ASP A 171 15.75 -4.20 -0.34
CA ASP A 171 16.74 -3.13 -0.53
C ASP A 171 16.10 -1.72 -0.44
N THR A 172 14.85 -1.63 0.04
CA THR A 172 14.13 -0.35 0.19
C THR A 172 14.92 0.60 1.07
N GLN A 173 15.05 1.84 0.62
CA GLN A 173 15.46 2.93 1.50
C GLN A 173 14.32 3.24 2.46
N ILE A 174 14.65 3.79 3.63
CA ILE A 174 13.70 4.09 4.68
C ILE A 174 13.84 5.57 4.99
N PHE A 175 12.75 6.31 4.84
CA PHE A 175 12.66 7.68 5.31
C PHE A 175 12.71 7.71 6.85
N GLY A 176 13.55 8.58 7.41
CA GLY A 176 13.58 8.88 8.84
C GLY A 176 13.38 10.38 9.04
N ALA A 177 12.54 10.75 10.00
CA ALA A 177 12.36 12.15 10.36
C ALA A 177 13.67 12.73 10.92
N SER A 178 13.91 14.01 10.65
CA SER A 178 15.10 14.76 11.13
C SER A 178 14.90 15.36 12.52
#